data_AF-A0A1V0DDB5-F1
#
_entry.id   AF-A0A1V0DDB5-F1
#
_cell.length_a   1.000
_cell.length_b   1.000
_cell.length_c   1.000
_cell.angle_alpha   90.00
_cell.angle_beta   90.00
_cell.angle_gamma   90.00
#
_symmetry.space_group_name_H-M   'P 1'
#
loop_
_entity.id
_entity.type
_entity.pdbx_description
1 polymer ?
#
loop_
_entity_poly.entity_id
_entity_poly.type
_entity_poly.pdbx_seq_one_letter_code
_entity_poly.pdbx_strand_id
1 'polypeptide(L)'
;MSQTLMAMLALAVVTTFAMNVQQKHMHVQRTTIQREIAEMAASSALEAMEIIRAREFDQAVVNGTATGSVADLALFSYEGSTDHFQTGRACKVFGTGTDVCDDVDDFHKMQTATRPFVMGSDTIFFHIDVEVFYVDDSFQRYNGRTFHKQVTVRVQDAWPDSSRSPFLLIPITLSRVVSYDF
;
A
#
# COMPACT_ATOMS: atom_id res chain seq x y z
N MET A 1 1.31 65.84 -0.23
CA MET A 1 1.65 64.69 -1.09
C MET A 1 2.42 63.58 -0.38
N SER A 2 3.07 63.81 0.77
CA SER A 2 3.75 62.77 1.55
C SER A 2 2.80 61.78 2.25
N GLN A 3 1.64 62.23 2.73
CA GLN A 3 0.63 61.38 3.37
C GLN A 3 0.01 60.33 2.43
N THR A 4 -0.27 60.69 1.18
CA THR A 4 -0.80 59.76 0.18
C THR A 4 0.22 58.70 -0.23
N LEU A 5 1.50 59.05 -0.23
CA LEU A 5 2.60 58.16 -0.58
C LEU A 5 2.89 57.16 0.56
N MET A 6 2.86 57.63 1.81
CA MET A 6 2.88 56.77 3.01
C MET A 6 1.67 55.83 3.07
N ALA A 7 0.48 56.31 2.73
CA ALA A 7 -0.72 55.48 2.72
C ALA A 7 -0.66 54.36 1.66
N MET A 8 -0.15 54.64 0.45
CA MET A 8 0.08 53.61 -0.57
C MET A 8 1.14 52.59 -0.14
N LEU A 9 2.25 53.04 0.47
CA LEU A 9 3.28 52.15 1.00
C LEU A 9 2.72 51.24 2.10
N ALA A 10 1.95 51.80 3.03
CA ALA A 10 1.29 51.02 4.08
C ALA A 10 0.33 49.99 3.48
N LEU A 11 -0.46 50.37 2.46
CA LEU A 11 -1.37 49.45 1.78
C LEU A 11 -0.59 48.30 1.09
N ALA A 12 0.51 48.61 0.40
CA ALA A 12 1.34 47.62 -0.28
C ALA A 12 2.02 46.65 0.70
N VAL A 13 2.46 47.12 1.87
CA VAL A 13 3.02 46.26 2.92
C VAL A 13 1.94 45.35 3.51
N VAL A 14 0.74 45.87 3.77
CA VAL A 14 -0.37 45.07 4.29
C VAL A 14 -0.84 44.03 3.28
N THR A 15 -0.93 44.36 1.99
CA THR A 15 -1.34 43.40 0.96
C THR A 15 -0.32 42.29 0.75
N THR A 16 0.98 42.62 0.71
CA THR A 16 2.05 41.61 0.62
C THR A 16 2.10 40.71 1.86
N PHE A 17 1.92 41.26 3.06
CA PHE A 17 1.81 40.48 4.28
C PHE A 17 0.58 39.54 4.25
N ALA A 18 -0.59 40.04 3.84
CA ALA A 18 -1.80 39.24 3.71
C ALA A 18 -1.63 38.09 2.70
N MET A 19 -0.99 38.34 1.55
CA MET A 19 -0.68 37.31 0.56
C MET A 19 0.25 36.23 1.12
N ASN A 20 1.32 36.62 1.84
CA ASN A 20 2.23 35.67 2.48
C ASN A 20 1.52 34.80 3.52
N VAL A 21 0.64 35.39 4.33
CA VAL A 21 -0.15 34.66 5.34
C VAL A 21 -1.11 33.68 4.65
N GLN A 22 -1.81 34.10 3.59
CA GLN A 22 -2.71 33.23 2.83
C GLN A 22 -1.97 32.06 2.18
N GLN A 23 -0.80 32.31 1.57
CA GLN A 23 0.04 31.25 1.01
C GLN A 23 0.46 30.24 2.07
N LYS A 24 0.83 30.72 3.27
CA LYS A 24 1.17 29.84 4.40
C LYS A 24 -0.03 28.98 4.83
N HIS A 25 -1.23 29.55 4.92
CA HIS A 25 -2.43 28.79 5.27
C HIS A 25 -2.74 27.71 4.22
N MET A 26 -2.68 28.04 2.93
CA MET A 26 -2.87 27.05 1.87
C MET A 26 -1.85 25.91 1.93
N HIS A 27 -0.58 26.25 2.21
CA HIS A 27 0.46 25.24 2.36
C HIS A 27 0.18 24.31 3.55
N VAL A 28 -0.17 24.86 4.71
CA VAL A 28 -0.50 24.09 5.92
C VAL A 28 -1.74 23.21 5.70
N GLN A 29 -2.76 23.71 5.02
CA GLN A 29 -3.95 22.90 4.68
C GLN A 29 -3.57 21.73 3.78
N ARG A 30 -2.78 21.98 2.73
CA ARG A 30 -2.34 20.93 1.81
C ARG A 30 -1.53 19.84 2.51
N THR A 31 -0.59 20.22 3.38
CA THR A 31 0.21 19.25 4.12
C THR A 31 -0.62 18.47 5.15
N THR A 32 -1.62 19.11 5.76
CA THR A 32 -2.55 18.45 6.69
C THR A 32 -3.37 17.38 5.97
N ILE A 33 -3.99 17.73 4.83
CA ILE A 33 -4.75 16.79 4.00
C ILE A 33 -3.87 15.64 3.53
N GLN A 34 -2.62 15.93 3.13
CA GLN A 34 -1.69 14.89 2.69
C GLN A 34 -1.39 13.90 3.82
N ARG A 35 -1.24 14.40 5.04
CA ARG A 35 -0.99 13.56 6.21
C ARG A 35 -2.21 12.70 6.54
N GLU A 36 -3.41 13.26 6.49
CA GLU A 36 -4.66 12.52 6.70
C GLU A 36 -4.82 11.39 5.67
N ILE A 37 -4.60 11.67 4.39
CA ILE A 37 -4.63 10.64 3.32
C ILE A 37 -3.56 9.58 3.53
N ALA A 38 -2.36 9.96 3.96
CA ALA A 38 -1.30 9.01 4.26
C ALA A 38 -1.66 8.10 5.45
N GLU A 39 -2.26 8.64 6.49
CA GLU A 39 -2.75 7.88 7.66
C GLU A 39 -3.85 6.88 7.25
N MET A 40 -4.78 7.30 6.38
CA MET A 40 -5.81 6.42 5.82
C MET A 40 -5.21 5.31 4.95
N ALA A 41 -4.30 5.65 4.04
CA ALA A 41 -3.62 4.68 3.19
C ALA A 41 -2.82 3.66 4.02
N ALA A 42 -2.17 4.11 5.11
CA ALA A 42 -1.47 3.23 6.04
C ALA A 42 -2.44 2.27 6.76
N SER A 43 -3.63 2.75 7.16
CA SER A 43 -4.68 1.90 7.72
C SER A 43 -5.14 0.83 6.72
N SER A 44 -5.38 1.20 5.46
CA SER A 44 -5.73 0.24 4.40
C SER A 44 -4.61 -0.76 4.11
N ALA A 45 -3.33 -0.33 4.19
CA ALA A 45 -2.19 -1.23 4.03
C ALA A 45 -2.13 -2.27 5.15
N LEU A 46 -2.41 -1.87 6.40
CA LEU A 46 -2.49 -2.77 7.55
C LEU A 46 -3.63 -3.78 7.38
N GLU A 47 -4.82 -3.33 6.99
CA GLU A 47 -5.95 -4.22 6.75
C GLU A 47 -5.63 -5.27 5.67
N ALA A 48 -5.06 -4.84 4.54
CA ALA A 48 -4.64 -5.74 3.47
C ALA A 48 -3.56 -6.74 3.94
N MET A 49 -2.60 -6.29 4.75
CA MET A 49 -1.58 -7.17 5.31
C MET A 49 -2.18 -8.23 6.24
N GLU A 50 -3.13 -7.86 7.11
CA GLU A 50 -3.80 -8.81 8.00
C GLU A 50 -4.67 -9.83 7.23
N ILE A 51 -5.30 -9.40 6.13
CA ILE A 51 -6.03 -10.31 5.24
C ILE A 51 -5.09 -11.38 4.68
N ILE A 52 -3.90 -10.99 4.20
CA ILE A 52 -2.90 -11.90 3.63
C ILE A 52 -2.30 -12.79 4.72
N ARG A 53 -1.99 -12.23 5.89
CA ARG A 53 -1.42 -12.98 7.01
C ARG A 53 -2.37 -14.04 7.56
N ALA A 54 -3.68 -13.84 7.42
CA ALA A 54 -4.69 -14.82 7.80
C ALA A 54 -4.86 -15.96 6.76
N ARG A 55 -3.90 -16.13 5.84
CA ARG A 55 -3.88 -17.20 4.84
C ARG A 55 -2.77 -18.18 5.14
N GLU A 56 -2.92 -19.38 4.62
CA GLU A 56 -1.93 -20.43 4.82
C GLU A 56 -0.62 -20.05 4.14
N PHE A 57 0.49 -20.58 4.65
CA PHE A 57 1.81 -20.18 4.14
C PHE A 57 1.99 -20.51 2.66
N ASP A 58 1.46 -21.66 2.20
CA ASP A 58 1.64 -22.18 0.85
C ASP A 58 0.52 -23.18 0.51
N GLN A 59 0.26 -23.40 -0.79
CA GLN A 59 -0.70 -24.38 -1.29
C GLN A 59 -0.49 -25.79 -0.70
N ALA A 60 0.76 -26.19 -0.44
CA ALA A 60 1.06 -27.48 0.20
C ALA A 60 0.47 -27.59 1.62
N VAL A 61 0.38 -26.48 2.35
CA VAL A 61 -0.23 -26.40 3.68
C VAL A 61 -1.76 -26.46 3.55
N VAL A 62 -2.34 -25.71 2.61
CA VAL A 62 -3.78 -25.75 2.30
C VAL A 62 -4.24 -27.17 1.97
N ASN A 63 -3.46 -27.90 1.17
CA ASN A 63 -3.77 -29.27 0.76
C ASN A 63 -3.53 -30.32 1.86
N GLY A 64 -2.94 -29.92 3.01
CA GLY A 64 -2.57 -30.84 4.08
C GLY A 64 -1.44 -31.81 3.72
N THR A 65 -0.63 -31.48 2.71
CA THR A 65 0.55 -32.30 2.33
C THR A 65 1.80 -31.93 3.11
N ALA A 66 1.85 -30.72 3.66
CA ALA A 66 2.90 -30.30 4.58
C ALA A 66 2.76 -31.01 5.93
N THR A 67 3.88 -31.38 6.53
CA THR A 67 3.97 -32.24 7.71
C THR A 67 4.47 -31.51 8.97
N GLY A 68 4.77 -30.22 8.86
CA GLY A 68 5.45 -29.46 9.92
C GLY A 68 6.93 -29.83 10.03
N SER A 69 7.59 -30.18 8.92
CA SER A 69 8.99 -30.61 8.93
C SER A 69 9.83 -29.89 7.89
N VAL A 70 11.15 -29.96 8.04
CA VAL A 70 12.10 -29.35 7.10
C VAL A 70 11.95 -29.92 5.68
N ALA A 71 11.41 -31.14 5.54
CA ALA A 71 11.16 -31.76 4.24
C ALA A 71 10.05 -31.06 3.43
N ASP A 72 9.18 -30.28 4.10
CA ASP A 72 8.08 -29.54 3.46
C ASP A 72 8.59 -28.50 2.47
N LEU A 73 9.84 -28.04 2.61
CA LEU A 73 10.46 -27.08 1.70
C LEU A 73 10.44 -27.55 0.24
N ALA A 74 10.49 -28.86 0.00
CA ALA A 74 10.43 -29.41 -1.35
C ALA A 74 9.03 -29.36 -1.98
N LEU A 75 7.99 -29.20 -1.15
CA LEU A 75 6.58 -29.16 -1.55
C LEU A 75 6.10 -27.75 -1.90
N PHE A 76 6.76 -26.72 -1.37
CA PHE A 76 6.32 -25.34 -1.55
C PHE A 76 6.41 -24.85 -3.00
N SER A 77 5.48 -23.98 -3.36
CA SER A 77 5.38 -23.42 -4.70
C SER A 77 6.63 -22.60 -5.05
N TYR A 78 7.11 -22.74 -6.28
CA TYR A 78 8.21 -21.93 -6.82
C TYR A 78 8.25 -22.03 -8.36
N GLU A 79 7.88 -20.95 -9.04
CA GLU A 79 7.82 -20.83 -10.50
C GLU A 79 9.16 -20.40 -11.12
N GLY A 80 10.11 -19.90 -10.31
CA GLY A 80 11.44 -19.50 -10.77
C GLY A 80 12.04 -18.34 -9.99
N SER A 81 13.21 -17.86 -10.43
CA SER A 81 13.98 -16.83 -9.70
C SER A 81 13.46 -15.40 -9.89
N THR A 82 12.69 -15.12 -10.93
CA THR A 82 12.22 -13.76 -11.24
C THR A 82 10.92 -13.44 -10.52
N ASP A 83 9.87 -14.22 -10.79
CA ASP A 83 8.57 -14.12 -10.15
C ASP A 83 8.37 -15.47 -9.50
N HIS A 84 8.66 -15.55 -8.19
CA HIS A 84 8.70 -16.83 -7.46
C HIS A 84 7.36 -17.57 -7.51
N PHE A 85 6.29 -16.87 -7.85
CA PHE A 85 4.90 -17.32 -7.82
C PHE A 85 4.15 -16.84 -9.05
N GLN A 86 2.95 -17.39 -9.26
CA GLN A 86 2.05 -16.95 -10.32
C GLN A 86 1.63 -15.50 -10.11
N THR A 87 1.37 -14.78 -11.21
CA THR A 87 1.01 -13.35 -11.19
C THR A 87 -0.36 -13.14 -11.81
N GLY A 88 -1.00 -12.00 -11.50
CA GLY A 88 -2.22 -11.56 -12.17
C GLY A 88 -3.52 -12.21 -11.69
N ARG A 89 -3.49 -12.92 -10.55
CA ARG A 89 -4.69 -13.49 -9.92
C ARG A 89 -5.69 -12.40 -9.54
N ALA A 90 -6.97 -12.66 -9.76
CA ALA A 90 -8.08 -11.77 -9.43
C ALA A 90 -8.73 -12.19 -8.09
N CYS A 91 -7.98 -12.00 -7.00
CA CYS A 91 -8.36 -12.47 -5.67
C CYS A 91 -9.71 -11.92 -5.18
N LYS A 92 -10.68 -12.82 -5.00
CA LYS A 92 -12.04 -12.51 -4.54
C LYS A 92 -12.07 -11.76 -3.21
N VAL A 93 -11.15 -12.06 -2.28
CA VAL A 93 -11.08 -11.39 -0.97
C VAL A 93 -10.84 -9.88 -1.08
N PHE A 94 -10.17 -9.45 -2.15
CA PHE A 94 -9.92 -8.05 -2.44
C PHE A 94 -10.97 -7.44 -3.39
N GLY A 95 -11.95 -8.22 -3.85
CA GLY A 95 -13.04 -7.77 -4.71
C GLY A 95 -12.64 -7.55 -6.16
N THR A 96 -11.50 -8.08 -6.61
CA THR A 96 -11.00 -7.91 -7.99
C THR A 96 -11.57 -8.95 -8.97
N GLY A 97 -11.93 -10.14 -8.50
CA GLY A 97 -12.49 -11.20 -9.35
C GLY A 97 -13.07 -12.36 -8.56
N THR A 98 -12.97 -13.56 -9.13
CA THR A 98 -13.56 -14.80 -8.57
C THR A 98 -12.52 -15.79 -8.04
N ASP A 99 -11.24 -15.49 -8.19
CA ASP A 99 -10.18 -16.43 -7.82
C ASP A 99 -10.13 -16.60 -6.30
N VAL A 100 -9.98 -17.85 -5.87
CA VAL A 100 -9.74 -18.19 -4.46
C VAL A 100 -8.26 -17.98 -4.22
N CYS A 101 -7.94 -17.09 -3.27
CA CYS A 101 -6.58 -16.84 -2.80
C CYS A 101 -6.53 -17.26 -1.33
N ASP A 102 -6.14 -18.51 -1.10
CA ASP A 102 -6.17 -19.19 0.20
C ASP A 102 -4.79 -19.41 0.82
N ASP A 103 -3.71 -19.19 0.06
CA ASP A 103 -2.33 -19.11 0.54
C ASP A 103 -1.69 -17.73 0.31
N VAL A 104 -0.50 -17.52 0.89
CA VAL A 104 0.24 -16.25 0.82
C VAL A 104 0.79 -15.96 -0.59
N ASP A 105 1.18 -16.97 -1.36
CA ASP A 105 1.78 -16.82 -2.68
C ASP A 105 0.79 -16.37 -3.75
N ASP A 106 -0.50 -16.68 -3.59
CA ASP A 106 -1.56 -16.24 -4.50
C ASP A 106 -1.70 -14.71 -4.63
N PHE A 107 -1.21 -13.96 -3.64
CA PHE A 107 -1.25 -12.50 -3.66
C PHE A 107 -0.07 -11.88 -4.41
N HIS A 108 0.90 -12.67 -4.88
CA HIS A 108 2.05 -12.14 -5.61
C HIS A 108 1.59 -11.47 -6.92
N LYS A 109 1.77 -10.15 -7.01
CA LYS A 109 1.38 -9.34 -8.17
C LYS A 109 -0.04 -9.67 -8.64
N MET A 110 -0.97 -9.82 -7.70
CA MET A 110 -2.39 -9.94 -8.00
C MET A 110 -2.89 -8.68 -8.73
N GLN A 111 -4.06 -8.75 -9.36
CA GLN A 111 -4.67 -7.57 -9.98
C GLN A 111 -4.85 -6.46 -8.92
N THR A 112 -4.53 -5.22 -9.30
CA THR A 112 -4.65 -4.06 -8.41
C THR A 112 -6.05 -3.96 -7.85
N ALA A 113 -6.16 -4.05 -6.53
CA ALA A 113 -7.45 -3.95 -5.85
C ALA A 113 -7.80 -2.50 -5.60
N THR A 114 -9.06 -2.12 -5.80
CA THR A 114 -9.56 -0.79 -5.45
C THR A 114 -10.45 -0.90 -4.24
N ARG A 115 -10.02 -0.32 -3.11
CA ARG A 115 -10.73 -0.39 -1.83
C ARG A 115 -11.31 0.98 -1.46
N PRO A 116 -12.60 1.06 -1.12
CA PRO A 116 -13.19 2.29 -0.58
C PRO A 116 -12.78 2.47 0.89
N PHE A 117 -12.40 3.68 1.25
CA PHE A 117 -12.23 4.15 2.62
C PHE A 117 -13.32 5.19 2.92
N VAL A 118 -14.33 4.78 3.67
CA VAL A 118 -15.52 5.59 3.94
C VAL A 118 -15.27 6.52 5.12
N MET A 119 -15.47 7.82 4.91
CA MET A 119 -15.33 8.89 5.91
C MET A 119 -16.64 9.68 6.03
N GLY A 120 -17.57 9.18 6.84
CA GLY A 120 -18.88 9.82 6.98
C GLY A 120 -19.62 9.86 5.63
N SER A 121 -19.77 11.06 5.05
CA SER A 121 -20.40 11.26 3.74
C SER A 121 -19.46 11.12 2.54
N ASP A 122 -18.14 11.19 2.77
CA ASP A 122 -17.13 11.15 1.71
C ASP A 122 -16.50 9.76 1.61
N THR A 123 -15.94 9.43 0.46
CA THR A 123 -15.21 8.18 0.25
C THR A 123 -13.98 8.45 -0.60
N ILE A 124 -12.82 8.02 -0.09
CA ILE A 124 -11.56 7.98 -0.85
C ILE A 124 -11.34 6.55 -1.28
N PHE A 125 -10.82 6.35 -2.48
CA PHE A 125 -10.46 5.02 -2.95
C PHE A 125 -8.95 4.85 -2.87
N PHE A 126 -8.51 3.62 -2.60
CA PHE A 126 -7.11 3.26 -2.59
C PHE A 126 -6.86 2.08 -3.52
N HIS A 127 -5.84 2.21 -4.37
CA HIS A 127 -5.26 1.11 -5.10
C HIS A 127 -4.29 0.35 -4.20
N ILE A 128 -4.43 -0.97 -4.16
CA ILE A 128 -3.61 -1.87 -3.37
C ILE A 128 -2.92 -2.85 -4.32
N ASP A 129 -1.60 -2.81 -4.31
CA ASP A 129 -0.72 -3.73 -5.02
C ASP A 129 0.06 -4.55 -4.00
N VAL A 130 0.29 -5.84 -4.31
CA VAL A 130 0.96 -6.77 -3.41
C VAL A 130 2.08 -7.49 -4.12
N GLU A 131 3.22 -7.59 -3.47
CA GLU A 131 4.38 -8.36 -3.93
C GLU A 131 4.82 -9.33 -2.83
N VAL A 132 4.97 -10.59 -3.19
CA VAL A 132 5.42 -11.65 -2.28
C VAL A 132 6.71 -12.27 -2.81
N PHE A 133 7.72 -12.42 -1.97
CA PHE A 133 8.98 -13.08 -2.33
C PHE A 133 9.46 -13.99 -1.21
N TYR A 134 10.18 -15.06 -1.56
CA TYR A 134 10.97 -15.81 -0.59
C TYR A 134 12.14 -14.94 -0.11
N VAL A 135 12.42 -15.04 1.19
CA VAL A 135 13.56 -14.39 1.83
C VAL A 135 14.40 -15.38 2.62
N ASP A 136 15.69 -15.10 2.76
CA ASP A 136 16.60 -15.87 3.60
C ASP A 136 16.46 -15.50 5.10
N ASP A 137 17.27 -16.14 5.94
CA ASP A 137 17.31 -15.89 7.40
C ASP A 137 17.78 -14.46 7.74
N SER A 138 18.36 -13.74 6.79
CA SER A 138 18.72 -12.32 6.90
C SER A 138 17.62 -11.39 6.36
N PHE A 139 16.44 -11.94 6.05
CA PHE A 139 15.30 -11.27 5.45
C PHE A 139 15.63 -10.55 4.14
N GLN A 140 16.60 -11.09 3.38
CA GLN A 140 16.92 -10.63 2.04
C GLN A 140 16.26 -11.53 1.01
N ARG A 141 15.87 -10.96 -0.12
CA ARG A 141 15.27 -11.71 -1.22
C ARG A 141 16.18 -12.88 -1.62
N TYR A 142 15.62 -14.07 -1.65
CA TYR A 142 16.34 -15.30 -1.96
C TYR A 142 15.70 -16.02 -3.14
N ASN A 143 16.52 -16.38 -4.14
CA ASN A 143 16.06 -17.04 -5.36
C ASN A 143 15.97 -18.57 -5.18
N GLY A 144 15.12 -18.98 -4.23
CA GLY A 144 14.84 -20.38 -3.92
C GLY A 144 13.76 -20.46 -2.85
N ARG A 145 13.31 -21.69 -2.56
CA ARG A 145 12.32 -21.95 -1.53
C ARG A 145 12.94 -21.72 -0.16
N THR A 146 12.23 -21.00 0.71
CA THR A 146 12.59 -20.83 2.13
C THR A 146 11.32 -20.92 2.98
N PHE A 147 11.49 -20.98 4.31
CA PHE A 147 10.36 -20.93 5.26
C PHE A 147 9.88 -19.52 5.56
N HIS A 148 10.38 -18.52 4.81
CA HIS A 148 10.08 -17.11 5.03
C HIS A 148 9.64 -16.46 3.72
N LYS A 149 8.43 -15.91 3.72
CA LYS A 149 7.90 -15.11 2.61
C LYS A 149 7.77 -13.66 3.09
N GLN A 150 8.41 -12.73 2.40
CA GLN A 150 8.17 -11.30 2.59
C GLN A 150 6.98 -10.87 1.75
N VAL A 151 5.97 -10.32 2.42
CA VAL A 151 4.81 -9.67 1.80
C VAL A 151 5.02 -8.17 1.85
N THR A 152 4.92 -7.52 0.70
CA THR A 152 4.99 -6.07 0.56
C THR A 152 3.70 -5.56 -0.04
N VAL A 153 2.97 -4.75 0.72
CA VAL A 153 1.72 -4.10 0.30
C VAL A 153 2.04 -2.65 -0.02
N ARG A 154 1.63 -2.19 -1.20
CA ARG A 154 1.74 -0.80 -1.65
C ARG A 154 0.34 -0.23 -1.83
N VAL A 155 0.10 0.93 -1.23
CA VAL A 155 -1.20 1.60 -1.25
C VAL A 155 -1.05 3.01 -1.81
N GLN A 156 -1.83 3.32 -2.84
CA GLN A 156 -1.86 4.62 -3.49
C GLN A 156 -3.29 5.15 -3.52
N ASP A 157 -3.48 6.45 -3.30
CA ASP A 157 -4.80 7.06 -3.44
C ASP A 157 -5.27 7.06 -4.90
N ALA A 158 -6.53 6.69 -5.08
CA ALA A 158 -7.20 6.53 -6.35
C ALA A 158 -8.41 7.48 -6.40
N TRP A 159 -8.54 8.22 -7.49
CA TRP A 159 -9.65 9.15 -7.70
C TRP A 159 -10.55 8.63 -8.81
N PRO A 160 -11.89 8.62 -8.62
CA PRO A 160 -12.84 8.09 -9.60
C PRO A 160 -12.71 8.75 -10.98
N ASP A 161 -12.42 10.04 -10.97
CA ASP A 161 -12.11 10.82 -12.16
C ASP A 161 -10.60 10.66 -12.42
N SER A 162 -10.21 9.62 -13.17
CA SER A 162 -8.82 9.28 -13.55
C SER A 162 -7.98 10.42 -14.17
N SER A 163 -8.55 11.61 -14.30
CA SER A 163 -7.90 12.88 -14.65
C SER A 163 -7.10 13.54 -13.52
N ARG A 164 -7.30 13.13 -12.25
CA ARG A 164 -6.60 13.70 -11.10
C ARG A 164 -5.36 12.88 -10.77
N SER A 165 -4.22 13.55 -10.69
CA SER A 165 -3.01 12.95 -10.13
C SER A 165 -3.27 12.56 -8.67
N PRO A 166 -2.71 11.43 -8.20
CA PRO A 166 -2.74 11.10 -6.79
C PRO A 166 -2.20 12.24 -5.92
N PHE A 167 -2.82 12.43 -4.76
CA PHE A 167 -2.44 13.42 -3.77
C PHE A 167 -1.20 13.00 -3.00
N LEU A 168 -1.03 11.69 -2.77
CA LEU A 168 0.21 11.15 -2.23
C LEU A 168 1.26 11.08 -3.35
N LEU A 169 2.41 11.72 -3.11
CA LEU A 169 3.53 11.73 -4.06
C LEU A 169 4.19 10.35 -4.22
N ILE A 170 4.11 9.53 -3.18
CA ILE A 170 4.66 8.18 -3.14
C ILE A 170 3.62 7.24 -2.52
N PRO A 171 3.53 5.99 -3.02
CA PRO A 171 2.69 4.98 -2.38
C PRO A 171 3.16 4.69 -0.96
N ILE A 172 2.21 4.49 -0.05
CA ILE A 172 2.51 3.97 1.27
C ILE A 172 2.88 2.49 1.13
N THR A 173 4.05 2.12 1.63
CA THR A 173 4.55 0.74 1.54
C THR A 173 4.65 0.13 2.93
N LEU A 174 4.04 -1.03 3.12
CA LEU A 174 4.15 -1.84 4.32
C LEU A 174 4.75 -3.21 3.96
N SER A 175 5.84 -3.58 4.62
CA SER A 175 6.48 -4.88 4.44
C SER A 175 6.51 -5.67 5.74
N ARG A 176 6.20 -6.96 5.64
CA ARG A 176 6.25 -7.95 6.74
C ARG A 176 6.75 -9.28 6.23
N VAL A 177 7.46 -10.01 7.09
CA VAL A 177 7.86 -11.39 6.82
C VAL A 177 6.89 -12.31 7.53
N VAL A 178 6.33 -13.25 6.77
CA VAL A 178 5.51 -14.37 7.25
C VAL A 178 6.39 -15.61 7.24
N SER A 179 6.38 -16.35 8.35
CA SER A 179 7.18 -17.55 8.50
C SER A 179 6.28 -18.77 8.62
N TYR A 180 6.74 -19.90 8.11
CA TYR A 180 6.15 -21.20 8.37
C TYR A 180 6.69 -21.72 9.69
N ASP A 181 5.81 -21.94 10.66
CA ASP A 181 6.14 -22.50 11.97
C ASP A 181 5.92 -24.03 11.96
N PHE A 182 6.85 -24.77 12.57
CA PHE A 182 6.84 -26.23 12.71
C PHE A 182 6.31 -26.68 14.06
#